data_AF-A0A7J7KIS4-F1
#
_entry.id   AF-A0A7J7KIS4-F1
#
_cell.length_a   1.000
_cell.length_b   1.000
_cell.length_c   1.000
_cell.angle_alpha   90.00
_cell.angle_beta   90.00
_cell.angle_gamma   90.00
#
_symmetry.space_group_name_H-M   'P 1'
#
loop_
_entity.id
_entity.type
_entity.pdbx_description
1 polymer ?
#
loop_
_entity_poly.entity_id
_entity_poly.type
_entity_poly.pdbx_seq_one_letter_code
_entity_poly.pdbx_strand_id
1 'polypeptide(L)'
;MLHHTLVVFSQLLEVASLQEIGKCAEEILHYLNPITLASPVAAIHLVQQLLKALFGTNLSSQYEDLVEKKVISRSQEVTLASVNPATSAIKPGLFTSCLATPYADFAQALAHNLYRVDTEDHSK
;
A
#
# COMPACT_ATOMS: atom_id res chain seq x y z
N MET A 1 -17.59 -25.25 5.35
CA MET A 1 -16.24 -25.53 4.81
C MET A 1 -15.98 -24.77 3.52
N LEU A 2 -16.69 -25.03 2.41
CA LEU A 2 -16.49 -24.37 1.10
C LEU A 2 -16.38 -22.84 1.17
N HIS A 3 -17.30 -22.16 1.85
CA HIS A 3 -17.26 -20.71 2.01
C HIS A 3 -15.93 -20.20 2.58
N HIS A 4 -15.42 -20.85 3.63
CA HIS A 4 -14.16 -20.44 4.25
C HIS A 4 -12.97 -20.73 3.34
N THR A 5 -12.98 -21.84 2.60
CA THR A 5 -11.97 -22.14 1.60
C THR A 5 -11.89 -21.05 0.53
N LEU A 6 -13.04 -20.56 0.04
CA LEU A 6 -13.09 -19.47 -0.94
C LEU A 6 -12.56 -18.16 -0.35
N VAL A 7 -12.92 -17.82 0.88
CA VAL A 7 -12.42 -16.62 1.57
C VAL A 7 -10.91 -16.66 1.77
N VAL A 8 -10.37 -17.80 2.22
CA VAL A 8 -8.91 -17.96 2.37
C VAL A 8 -8.22 -17.91 1.01
N PHE A 9 -8.82 -18.50 -0.02
CA PHE A 9 -8.25 -18.44 -1.36
C PHE A 9 -8.25 -17.02 -1.93
N SER A 10 -9.31 -16.25 -1.71
CA SER A 10 -9.36 -14.81 -2.01
C SER A 10 -8.22 -14.05 -1.33
N GLN A 11 -7.90 -14.38 -0.08
CA GLN A 11 -6.79 -13.75 0.64
C GLN A 11 -5.42 -14.15 0.07
N LEU A 12 -5.26 -15.38 -0.41
CA LEU A 12 -4.03 -15.82 -1.07
C LEU A 12 -3.80 -15.07 -2.39
N LEU A 13 -4.86 -14.73 -3.13
CA LEU A 13 -4.77 -13.97 -4.37
C LEU A 13 -4.27 -12.52 -4.17
N GLU A 14 -4.41 -11.95 -2.97
CA GLU A 14 -3.83 -10.64 -2.66
C GLU A 14 -2.30 -10.64 -2.70
N VAL A 15 -1.68 -11.78 -2.37
CA VAL A 15 -0.22 -11.94 -2.28
C VAL A 15 0.37 -12.78 -3.41
N ALA A 16 -0.46 -13.29 -4.32
CA ALA A 16 -0.02 -14.07 -5.47
C ALA A 16 0.60 -13.19 -6.55
N SER A 17 1.64 -13.69 -7.21
CA SER A 17 2.24 -13.01 -8.36
C SER A 17 1.42 -13.22 -9.64
N LEU A 18 1.48 -12.26 -10.56
CA LEU A 18 0.84 -12.37 -11.88
C LEU A 18 1.32 -13.61 -12.66
N GLN A 19 2.61 -13.93 -12.55
CA GLN A 19 3.23 -15.04 -13.28
C GLN A 19 2.66 -16.41 -12.87
N GLU A 20 2.35 -16.59 -11.59
CA GLU A 20 1.79 -17.82 -11.06
C GLU A 20 0.30 -17.91 -11.39
N ILE A 21 -0.45 -16.84 -11.09
CA ILE A 21 -1.90 -16.87 -11.22
C ILE A 21 -2.37 -16.90 -12.67
N GLY A 22 -1.61 -16.29 -13.59
CA GLY A 22 -1.93 -16.30 -15.02
C GLY A 22 -1.96 -17.72 -15.62
N LYS A 23 -1.21 -18.68 -15.04
CA LYS A 23 -1.15 -20.06 -15.53
C LYS A 23 -2.37 -20.89 -15.14
N CYS A 24 -3.01 -20.57 -14.02
CA CYS A 24 -4.13 -21.34 -13.46
C CYS A 24 -5.46 -20.57 -13.45
N ALA A 25 -5.50 -19.35 -14.00
CA ALA A 25 -6.70 -18.52 -14.00
C ALA A 25 -7.91 -19.21 -14.67
N GLU A 26 -7.70 -19.87 -15.81
CA GLU A 26 -8.75 -20.60 -16.52
C GLU A 26 -9.30 -21.76 -15.67
N GLU A 27 -8.42 -22.53 -15.02
CA GLU A 27 -8.79 -23.64 -14.14
C GLU A 27 -9.59 -23.13 -12.92
N ILE A 28 -9.14 -22.04 -12.31
CA ILE A 28 -9.86 -21.41 -11.18
C ILE A 28 -11.27 -20.97 -11.61
N LEU A 29 -11.40 -20.33 -12.77
CA LEU A 29 -12.70 -19.92 -13.30
C LEU A 29 -13.59 -21.12 -13.63
N HIS A 30 -13.01 -22.19 -14.16
CA HIS A 30 -13.72 -23.44 -14.42
C HIS A 30 -14.30 -24.04 -13.13
N TYR A 31 -13.50 -24.10 -12.05
CA TYR A 31 -13.98 -24.58 -10.75
C TYR A 31 -15.00 -23.64 -10.10
N LEU A 32 -14.88 -22.33 -10.33
CA LEU A 32 -15.81 -21.34 -9.80
C LEU A 32 -17.21 -21.47 -10.39
N ASN A 33 -17.34 -21.92 -11.64
CA ASN A 33 -18.63 -22.00 -12.34
C ASN A 33 -19.71 -22.77 -11.53
N PRO A 34 -19.52 -24.05 -11.13
CA PRO A 34 -20.49 -24.74 -10.28
C PRO A 34 -20.56 -24.16 -8.85
N ILE A 35 -19.46 -23.58 -8.34
CA ILE A 35 -19.42 -22.99 -6.98
C ILE A 35 -20.30 -21.75 -6.89
N THR A 36 -20.52 -21.01 -7.99
CA THR A 36 -21.42 -19.85 -8.01
C THR A 36 -22.84 -20.19 -7.59
N LEU A 37 -23.31 -21.42 -7.86
CA LEU A 37 -24.64 -21.88 -7.45
C LEU A 37 -24.72 -22.20 -5.96
N ALA A 38 -23.63 -22.70 -5.37
CA ALA A 38 -23.58 -23.13 -3.97
C ALA A 38 -23.22 -21.99 -3.00
N SER A 39 -22.36 -21.05 -3.42
CA SER A 39 -21.93 -19.91 -2.60
C SER A 39 -21.67 -18.67 -3.47
N PRO A 40 -22.72 -18.02 -3.99
CA PRO A 40 -22.60 -16.96 -4.99
C PRO A 40 -21.78 -15.77 -4.50
N VAL A 41 -22.00 -15.32 -3.26
CA VAL A 41 -21.30 -14.16 -2.69
C VAL A 41 -19.79 -14.41 -2.58
N ALA A 42 -19.40 -15.57 -2.07
CA ALA A 42 -17.98 -15.91 -1.92
C ALA A 42 -17.30 -16.21 -3.26
N ALA A 43 -18.03 -16.81 -4.20
CA ALA A 43 -17.53 -17.03 -5.56
C ALA A 43 -17.27 -15.71 -6.29
N ILE A 44 -18.20 -14.75 -6.22
CA ILE A 44 -18.02 -13.40 -6.80
C ILE A 44 -16.82 -12.70 -6.15
N HIS A 45 -16.68 -12.77 -4.83
CA HIS A 45 -15.53 -12.17 -4.14
C HIS A 45 -14.21 -12.79 -4.60
N LEU A 46 -14.16 -14.11 -4.82
CA LEU A 46 -12.99 -14.79 -5.35
C LEU A 46 -12.68 -14.37 -6.80
N VAL A 47 -13.69 -14.22 -7.66
CA VAL A 47 -13.52 -13.68 -9.01
C VAL A 47 -12.95 -12.26 -8.96
N GLN A 48 -13.47 -11.39 -8.09
CA GLN A 48 -12.97 -10.03 -7.92
C GLN A 48 -11.48 -10.02 -7.53
N GLN A 49 -11.09 -10.88 -6.60
CA GLN A 49 -9.69 -11.00 -6.19
C GLN A 49 -8.79 -11.60 -7.27
N LEU A 50 -9.30 -12.55 -8.05
CA LEU A 50 -8.60 -13.09 -9.21
C LEU A 50 -8.33 -12.01 -10.26
N LEU A 51 -9.33 -11.16 -10.55
CA LEU A 51 -9.16 -10.04 -11.47
C LEU A 51 -8.13 -9.04 -10.93
N LYS A 52 -8.13 -8.75 -9.63
CA LYS A 52 -7.09 -7.90 -9.04
C LYS A 52 -5.70 -8.46 -9.24
N ALA A 53 -5.51 -9.77 -9.04
CA ALA A 53 -4.22 -10.42 -9.25
C ALA A 53 -3.80 -10.42 -10.74
N LEU A 54 -4.75 -10.64 -11.66
CA LEU A 54 -4.48 -10.66 -13.10
C LEU A 54 -4.19 -9.28 -13.70
N PHE A 55 -4.82 -8.22 -13.18
CA PHE A 55 -4.63 -6.85 -13.66
C PHE A 55 -3.61 -6.06 -12.84
N GLY A 56 -2.88 -6.71 -11.93
CA GLY A 56 -1.82 -6.06 -11.15
C GLY A 56 -2.32 -5.02 -10.15
N THR A 57 -3.56 -5.14 -9.68
CA THR A 57 -4.14 -4.25 -8.65
C THR A 57 -4.30 -4.94 -7.29
N ASN A 58 -3.74 -6.14 -7.14
CA ASN A 58 -3.64 -6.82 -5.85
C ASN A 58 -2.54 -6.21 -4.96
N LEU A 59 -2.53 -6.59 -3.68
CA LEU A 59 -1.60 -6.04 -2.70
C LEU A 59 -0.12 -6.27 -3.08
N SER A 60 0.23 -7.44 -3.61
CA SER A 60 1.60 -7.74 -4.06
C SER A 60 2.07 -6.76 -5.13
N SER A 61 1.27 -6.57 -6.19
CA SER A 61 1.63 -5.68 -7.30
C SER A 61 1.71 -4.22 -6.86
N GLN A 62 0.77 -3.77 -6.01
CA GLN A 62 0.82 -2.41 -5.46
C GLN A 62 2.05 -2.19 -4.56
N TYR A 63 2.50 -3.22 -3.84
CA TYR A 63 3.70 -3.12 -3.03
C TYR A 63 4.96 -2.98 -3.90
N GLU A 64 5.06 -3.75 -4.97
CA GLU A 64 6.14 -3.63 -5.96
C GLU A 64 6.19 -2.22 -6.55
N ASP A 65 5.05 -1.67 -7.00
CA ASP A 65 4.94 -0.29 -7.50
C ASP A 65 5.42 0.76 -6.48
N LEU A 66 5.08 0.60 -5.20
CA LEU A 66 5.50 1.52 -4.14
C LEU A 66 7.00 1.44 -3.88
N VAL A 67 7.58 0.24 -3.92
CA VAL A 67 9.02 0.03 -3.78
C VAL A 67 9.75 0.67 -4.95
N GLU A 68 9.30 0.45 -6.18
CA GLU A 68 9.87 1.08 -7.38
C GLU A 68 9.81 2.60 -7.31
N LYS A 69 8.65 3.18 -6.96
CA LYS A 69 8.50 4.63 -6.75
C LYS A 69 9.47 5.16 -5.70
N LYS A 70 9.65 4.46 -4.58
CA LYS A 70 10.58 4.87 -3.52
C LYS A 70 12.05 4.80 -3.95
N VAL A 71 12.43 3.83 -4.78
CA VAL A 71 13.78 3.74 -5.36
C VAL A 71 14.04 4.90 -6.32
N ILE A 72 13.05 5.27 -7.13
CA ILE A 72 13.14 6.41 -8.04
C ILE A 72 13.25 7.74 -7.26
N SER A 73 12.41 7.94 -6.23
CA SER A 73 12.47 9.16 -5.40
C SER A 73 13.80 9.29 -4.65
N ARG A 74 14.35 8.19 -4.11
CA ARG A 74 15.68 8.21 -3.50
C ARG A 74 16.79 8.56 -4.48
N SER A 75 16.63 8.23 -5.76
CA SER A 75 17.60 8.57 -6.80
C SER A 75 17.54 10.05 -7.20
N GLN A 76 16.44 10.74 -6.91
CA GLN A 76 16.24 12.17 -7.16
C GLN A 76 16.56 13.06 -5.94
N GLU A 77 16.45 12.53 -4.73
CA GLU A 77 16.66 13.31 -3.48
C GLU A 77 18.14 13.42 -3.05
N VAL A 78 19.07 12.73 -3.73
CA VAL A 78 20.51 12.83 -3.45
C VAL A 78 21.10 14.20 -3.81
N THR A 79 20.37 15.08 -4.53
CA THR A 79 20.93 16.37 -4.97
C THR A 79 20.49 17.59 -4.15
N LEU A 80 19.52 17.50 -3.22
CA LEU A 80 19.01 18.71 -2.52
C LEU A 80 18.77 18.60 -1.00
N ALA A 81 18.87 17.43 -0.38
CA ALA A 81 18.71 17.28 1.08
C ALA A 81 20.00 16.95 1.86
N SER A 82 21.15 16.91 1.19
CA SER A 82 22.44 16.68 1.86
C SER A 82 23.16 17.99 2.22
N VAL A 83 22.47 18.88 2.92
CA VAL A 83 23.13 19.74 3.91
C VAL A 83 22.78 19.16 5.27
N ASN A 84 23.46 18.08 5.64
CA ASN A 84 23.62 17.72 7.04
C ASN A 84 25.12 17.64 7.32
N PRO A 85 25.65 18.47 8.24
CA PRO A 85 27.05 18.43 8.60
C PRO A 85 27.36 17.07 9.22
N ALA A 86 28.50 16.53 8.81
CA ALA A 86 29.03 15.23 9.20
C ALA A 86 28.80 14.91 10.68
N THR A 87 27.90 13.96 10.96
CA THR A 87 27.99 13.13 12.16
C THR A 87 27.59 11.70 11.81
N SER A 88 28.45 10.79 12.24
CA SER A 88 28.35 9.33 12.20
C SER A 88 26.93 8.78 12.41
N ALA A 89 26.66 7.60 11.84
CA ALA A 89 25.47 6.76 12.00
C ALA A 89 25.14 6.38 13.47
N ILE A 90 24.75 7.37 14.27
CA ILE A 90 24.29 7.22 15.65
C ILE A 90 22.78 7.09 15.60
N LYS A 91 22.27 5.94 16.03
CA LYS A 91 20.84 5.69 16.28
C LYS A 91 20.24 6.89 17.03
N PRO A 92 19.08 7.43 16.62
CA PRO A 92 18.50 8.62 17.24
C PRO A 92 18.47 8.48 18.76
N GLY A 93 19.12 9.41 19.46
CA GLY A 93 19.25 9.41 20.91
C GLY A 93 17.91 9.70 21.62
N LEU A 94 17.89 9.56 22.95
CA LEU A 94 16.70 9.77 23.76
C LEU A 94 16.07 11.16 23.55
N PHE A 95 16.90 12.21 23.41
CA PHE A 95 16.42 13.57 23.10
C PHE A 95 15.63 13.61 21.79
N THR A 96 16.15 12.95 20.74
CA THR A 96 15.46 12.96 19.45
C THR A 96 14.12 12.22 19.51
N SER A 97 14.06 11.07 20.18
CA SER A 97 12.82 10.29 20.30
C SER A 97 11.77 10.92 21.21
N CYS A 98 12.18 11.58 22.30
CA CYS A 98 11.25 12.09 23.31
C CYS A 98 10.85 13.55 23.07
N LEU A 99 11.69 14.34 22.40
CA LEU A 99 11.48 15.78 22.28
C LEU A 99 11.57 16.25 20.83
N ALA A 100 12.65 15.92 20.11
CA ALA A 100 12.86 16.51 18.78
C ALA A 100 11.82 16.04 17.76
N THR A 101 11.52 14.73 17.69
CA THR A 101 10.49 14.17 16.79
C THR A 101 9.07 14.67 17.11
N PRO A 102 8.54 14.53 18.35
CA PRO A 102 7.20 15.02 18.63
C PRO A 102 7.05 16.54 18.49
N TYR A 103 8.12 17.32 18.77
CA TYR A 103 8.13 18.75 18.51
C TYR A 103 8.10 19.08 17.01
N ALA A 104 8.87 18.35 16.19
CA ALA A 104 8.87 18.53 14.74
C ALA A 104 7.50 18.22 14.13
N ASP A 105 6.86 17.11 14.54
CA ASP A 105 5.52 16.73 14.10
C ASP A 105 4.49 17.80 14.48
N PHE A 106 4.56 18.33 15.70
CA PHE A 106 3.70 19.42 16.17
C PHE A 106 3.91 20.71 15.36
N ALA A 107 5.15 21.13 15.14
CA ALA A 107 5.47 22.32 14.36
C ALA A 107 4.96 22.20 12.91
N GLN A 108 5.08 21.00 12.32
CA GLN A 108 4.58 20.71 10.97
C GLN A 108 3.05 20.76 10.93
N ALA A 109 2.35 20.20 11.92
CA ALA A 109 0.90 20.30 12.04
C ALA A 109 0.44 21.75 12.22
N LEU A 110 1.17 22.55 13.02
CA LEU A 110 0.87 23.95 13.23
C LEU A 110 1.01 24.75 11.91
N ALA A 111 2.12 24.57 11.20
CA ALA A 111 2.35 25.21 9.90
C ALA A 111 1.26 24.84 8.86
N HIS A 112 0.88 23.57 8.80
CA HIS A 112 -0.19 23.11 7.89
C HIS A 112 -1.55 23.74 8.21
N ASN A 113 -1.89 23.91 9.49
CA ASN A 113 -3.15 24.54 9.89
C ASN A 113 -3.14 26.06 9.70
N LEU A 114 -2.01 26.74 9.93
CA LEU A 114 -1.88 28.16 9.63
C LEU A 114 -2.06 28.43 8.12
N TYR A 115 -1.45 27.62 7.26
CA TYR A 115 -1.63 27.72 5.81
C TYR A 115 -3.10 27.48 5.37
N ARG A 116 -3.82 26.56 6.03
CA ARG A 116 -5.26 26.36 5.77
C ARG A 116 -6.11 27.56 6.19
N VAL A 117 -5.76 28.24 7.28
CA VAL A 117 -6.50 29.43 7.75
C VAL A 117 -6.37 30.60 6.76
N ASP A 118 -5.19 30.79 6.15
CA ASP A 118 -4.99 31.85 5.15
C ASP A 118 -5.84 31.68 3.88
N THR A 119 -6.22 30.43 3.55
CA THR A 119 -7.08 30.13 2.39
C THR A 119 -8.57 30.35 2.62
N GLU A 120 -9.05 30.42 3.87
CA GLU A 120 -10.47 30.64 4.18
C GLU A 120 -10.83 32.14 4.33
N ASP A 121 -9.85 33.03 4.49
CA ASP A 121 -10.09 34.48 4.69
C ASP A 121 -10.26 35.27 3.38
N HIS A 122 -10.06 34.63 2.22
CA HIS A 122 -10.24 35.26 0.88
C HIS A 122 -11.64 35.03 0.27
N SER A 123 -12.59 34.46 1.02
CA SER A 123 -13.94 34.15 0.51
C SER A 123 -15.08 34.82 1.29
N LYS A 124 -14.84 35.97 1.93
CA LYS A 124 -15.90 36.85 2.46
C LYS A 124 -15.92 38.19 1.77
#